data_AF-A0A0P9P2N8-F1
#
_entry.id   AF-A0A0P9P2N8-F1
#
_cell.length_a   1.000
_cell.length_b   1.000
_cell.length_c   1.000
_cell.angle_alpha   90.00
_cell.angle_beta   90.00
_cell.angle_gamma   90.00
#
_symmetry.space_group_name_H-M   'P 1'
#
loop_
_entity.id
_entity.type
_entity.pdbx_description
1 polymer ?
#
loop_
_entity_poly.entity_id
_entity_poly.type
_entity_poly.pdbx_seq_one_letter_code
_entity_poly.pdbx_strand_id
1 'polypeptide(L)'
;MSMNNHTFSSSDFVHVPASLAVGEDVGTLLHEGVRTTTLDAFSKTRKHEVHVVDLPSRSISMTFGALQPLQGSGLHRHNYETIIYIISGTGFSMVGETLVAWTAGDAVYIPVWRWHKHVNTSEDAEVTYIACENTPLLQALGVALREEAS
;
A
#
# COMPACT_ATOMS: atom_id res chain seq x y z
N MET A 1 -19.67 2.53 12.25
CA MET A 1 -20.13 1.24 11.73
C MET A 1 -19.42 0.14 12.50
N SER A 2 -20.16 -0.78 13.11
CA SER A 2 -19.59 -1.93 13.83
C SER A 2 -18.99 -2.88 12.79
N MET A 3 -17.69 -3.15 12.84
CA MET A 3 -17.12 -4.23 12.04
C MET A 3 -17.71 -5.54 12.59
N ASN A 4 -18.49 -6.25 11.77
CA ASN A 4 -18.90 -7.62 12.09
C ASN A 4 -17.64 -8.50 12.10
N ASN A 5 -16.98 -8.62 13.25
CA ASN A 5 -15.95 -9.63 13.49
C ASN A 5 -16.63 -10.99 13.65
N HIS A 6 -17.06 -11.57 12.53
CA HIS A 6 -17.37 -12.99 12.52
C HIS A 6 -16.06 -13.78 12.64
N THR A 7 -15.80 -14.30 13.83
CA THR A 7 -14.67 -15.20 14.08
C THR A 7 -15.08 -16.60 13.65
N PHE A 8 -14.39 -17.16 12.65
CA PHE A 8 -14.54 -18.56 12.28
C PHE A 8 -13.73 -19.45 13.23
N SER A 9 -14.21 -20.67 13.43
CA SER A 9 -13.65 -21.70 14.31
C SER A 9 -13.73 -23.08 13.63
N SER A 10 -13.13 -24.10 14.25
CA SER A 10 -13.17 -25.46 13.70
C SER A 10 -14.60 -26.01 13.53
N SER A 11 -15.59 -25.54 14.31
CA SER A 11 -16.99 -25.96 14.14
C SER A 11 -17.63 -25.40 12.87
N ASP A 12 -17.06 -24.35 12.28
CA ASP A 12 -17.58 -23.74 11.04
C ASP A 12 -17.13 -24.50 9.78
N PHE A 13 -16.23 -25.49 9.92
CA PHE A 13 -15.74 -26.29 8.79
C PHE A 13 -16.87 -26.97 7.99
N VAL A 14 -17.94 -27.39 8.67
CA VAL A 14 -19.11 -28.00 8.01
C VAL A 14 -20.11 -26.97 7.46
N HIS A 15 -19.88 -25.68 7.75
CA HIS A 15 -20.73 -24.56 7.36
C HIS A 15 -20.08 -23.68 6.28
N VAL A 16 -19.06 -24.19 5.58
CA VAL A 16 -18.46 -23.50 4.43
C VAL A 16 -19.53 -23.32 3.34
N PRO A 17 -19.83 -22.08 2.90
CA PRO A 17 -20.84 -21.84 1.88
C PRO A 17 -20.49 -22.55 0.57
N ALA A 18 -21.46 -23.24 -0.03
CA ALA A 18 -21.32 -23.87 -1.34
C ALA A 18 -21.50 -22.88 -2.51
N SER A 19 -21.86 -21.62 -2.22
CA SER A 19 -22.09 -20.56 -3.18
C SER A 19 -21.52 -19.24 -2.69
N LEU A 20 -21.06 -18.42 -3.62
CA LEU A 20 -20.62 -17.05 -3.32
C LEU A 20 -21.84 -16.16 -3.07
N ALA A 21 -21.91 -15.54 -1.89
CA ALA A 21 -22.87 -14.48 -1.62
C ALA A 21 -22.41 -13.21 -2.33
N VAL A 22 -22.89 -12.99 -3.55
CA VAL A 22 -22.66 -11.73 -4.28
C VAL A 22 -23.69 -10.73 -3.79
N GLY A 23 -23.27 -9.74 -3.02
CA GLY A 23 -24.13 -8.62 -2.64
C GLY A 23 -24.46 -7.75 -3.86
N GLU A 24 -25.63 -7.11 -3.86
CA GLU A 24 -26.00 -6.14 -4.91
C GLU A 24 -25.23 -4.81 -4.79
N ASP A 25 -24.75 -4.48 -3.58
CA ASP A 25 -23.90 -3.31 -3.34
C ASP A 25 -22.46 -3.59 -3.76
N VAL A 26 -22.06 -2.97 -4.86
CA VAL A 26 -20.70 -3.05 -5.42
C VAL A 26 -19.74 -2.01 -4.85
N GLY A 27 -20.22 -1.13 -3.95
CA GLY A 27 -19.46 -0.02 -3.39
C GLY A 27 -19.04 1.03 -4.43
N THR A 28 -18.08 1.88 -4.05
CA THR A 28 -17.52 2.94 -4.92
C THR A 28 -16.69 2.33 -6.05
N LEU A 29 -17.08 2.55 -7.32
CA LEU A 29 -16.34 2.02 -8.47
C LEU A 29 -15.27 2.98 -9.02
N LEU A 30 -15.34 4.26 -8.66
CA LEU A 30 -14.42 5.31 -9.10
C LEU A 30 -14.05 6.19 -7.92
N HIS A 31 -12.75 6.27 -7.63
CA HIS A 31 -12.20 7.35 -6.82
C HIS A 31 -11.66 8.42 -7.77
N GLU A 32 -12.47 9.45 -8.03
CA GLU A 32 -12.05 10.57 -8.86
C GLU A 32 -11.04 11.45 -8.11
N GLY A 33 -9.95 11.83 -8.78
CA GLY A 33 -9.01 12.81 -8.24
C GLY A 33 -8.20 12.33 -7.04
N VAL A 34 -7.69 11.09 -7.03
CA VAL A 34 -6.91 10.48 -5.93
C VAL A 34 -5.89 11.42 -5.26
N ARG A 35 -5.15 12.22 -6.03
CA ARG A 35 -4.13 13.15 -5.50
C ARG A 35 -4.73 14.42 -4.85
N THR A 36 -5.97 14.76 -5.20
CA THR A 36 -6.68 15.95 -4.71
C THR A 36 -7.52 15.67 -3.46
N THR A 37 -7.83 14.40 -3.19
CA THR A 37 -8.64 13.97 -2.05
C THR A 37 -7.77 13.94 -0.79
N THR A 38 -7.96 14.92 0.10
CA THR A 38 -7.07 15.15 1.25
C THR A 38 -7.24 14.11 2.36
N LEU A 39 -6.28 13.19 2.46
CA LEU A 39 -5.91 12.54 3.73
C LEU A 39 -4.68 13.24 4.33
N ASP A 40 -4.83 14.52 4.67
CA ASP A 40 -3.77 15.39 5.21
C ASP A 40 -3.07 14.84 6.47
N ALA A 41 -3.75 13.98 7.22
CA ALA A 41 -3.21 13.35 8.42
C ALA A 41 -2.29 12.14 8.12
N PHE A 42 -2.53 11.41 7.02
CA PHE A 42 -1.78 10.20 6.67
C PHE A 42 -0.44 10.54 6.01
N SER A 43 -0.42 11.49 5.06
CA SER A 43 0.84 11.94 4.42
C SER A 43 1.88 12.45 5.42
N LYS A 44 1.43 13.12 6.50
CA LYS A 44 2.35 13.67 7.52
C LYS A 44 3.10 12.58 8.30
N THR A 45 2.49 11.41 8.55
CA THR A 45 3.17 10.30 9.24
C THR A 45 4.15 9.58 8.33
N ARG A 46 3.92 9.59 7.01
CA ARG A 46 4.75 8.89 6.01
C ARG A 46 6.03 9.65 5.63
N LYS A 47 6.21 10.88 6.13
CA LYS A 47 7.33 11.80 5.80
C LYS A 47 7.42 12.17 4.31
N HIS A 48 6.41 11.80 3.51
CA HIS A 48 6.25 12.14 2.09
C HIS A 48 4.78 12.01 1.67
N GLU A 49 4.45 12.49 0.47
CA GLU A 49 3.09 12.49 -0.06
C GLU A 49 2.62 11.06 -0.35
N VAL A 50 1.51 10.66 0.28
CA VAL A 50 0.86 9.36 0.03
C VAL A 50 -0.66 9.52 0.07
N HIS A 51 -1.32 9.14 -1.02
CA HIS A 51 -2.78 9.19 -1.14
C HIS A 51 -3.34 7.77 -1.26
N VAL A 52 -4.33 7.47 -0.44
CA VAL A 52 -5.00 6.16 -0.46
C VAL A 52 -6.06 6.15 -1.55
N VAL A 53 -6.06 5.10 -2.37
CA VAL A 53 -7.15 4.84 -3.32
C VAL A 53 -8.30 4.19 -2.57
N ASP A 54 -9.27 4.99 -2.17
CA ASP A 54 -10.53 4.57 -1.53
C ASP A 54 -11.47 3.84 -2.50
N LEU A 55 -11.31 2.51 -2.60
CA LEU A 55 -12.13 1.59 -3.38
C LEU A 55 -12.46 0.34 -2.54
N PRO A 56 -13.58 -0.38 -2.80
CA PRO A 56 -14.13 -1.41 -1.92
C PRO A 56 -13.35 -2.75 -1.91
N SER A 57 -12.14 -2.79 -2.48
CA SER A 57 -11.33 -4.00 -2.52
C SER A 57 -10.95 -4.47 -1.12
N ARG A 58 -11.20 -5.75 -0.85
CA ARG A 58 -10.93 -6.39 0.46
C ARG A 58 -9.64 -7.22 0.47
N SER A 59 -8.96 -7.31 -0.67
CA SER A 59 -7.76 -8.14 -0.82
C SER A 59 -6.54 -7.35 -1.26
N ILE A 60 -6.73 -6.32 -2.09
CA ILE A 60 -5.64 -5.53 -2.66
C ILE A 60 -5.97 -4.05 -2.43
N SER A 61 -5.09 -3.30 -1.79
CA SER A 61 -5.13 -1.84 -1.74
C SER A 61 -4.23 -1.23 -2.80
N MET A 62 -4.48 0.03 -3.13
CA MET A 62 -3.60 0.85 -3.95
C MET A 62 -3.36 2.20 -3.26
N THR A 63 -2.14 2.72 -3.41
CA THR A 63 -1.80 4.10 -3.02
C THR A 63 -1.06 4.78 -4.16
N PHE A 64 -1.25 6.09 -4.28
CA PHE A 64 -0.40 6.97 -5.08
C PHE A 64 0.62 7.60 -4.15
N GLY A 65 1.89 7.63 -4.53
CA GLY A 65 2.95 8.26 -3.77
C GLY A 65 3.76 9.23 -4.61
N ALA A 66 4.28 10.27 -3.96
CA ALA A 66 5.18 11.24 -4.58
C ALA A 66 6.37 11.57 -3.67
N LEU A 67 7.54 11.74 -4.28
CA LEU A 67 8.76 12.15 -3.61
C LEU A 67 9.31 13.41 -4.29
N GLN A 68 9.39 14.49 -3.52
CA GLN A 68 10.03 15.74 -3.94
C GLN A 68 11.51 15.51 -4.28
N PRO A 69 12.15 16.47 -4.98
CA PRO A 69 13.58 16.38 -5.27
C PRO A 69 14.41 16.07 -4.02
N LEU A 70 15.34 15.11 -4.15
CA LEU A 70 16.20 14.60 -3.08
C LEU A 70 15.46 14.05 -1.84
N GLN A 71 14.14 13.86 -1.89
CA GLN A 71 13.37 13.34 -0.77
C GLN A 71 13.50 11.82 -0.66
N GLY A 72 13.54 11.34 0.58
CA GLY A 72 13.36 9.93 0.91
C GLY A 72 12.09 9.71 1.74
N SER A 73 11.46 8.54 1.55
CA SER A 73 10.41 8.09 2.45
C SER A 73 10.96 7.74 3.83
N GLY A 74 10.07 7.61 4.83
CA GLY A 74 10.42 6.97 6.10
C GLY A 74 10.89 5.52 5.91
N LEU A 75 11.82 5.08 6.76
CA LEU A 75 12.28 3.68 6.82
C LEU A 75 11.29 2.86 7.63
N HIS A 76 10.76 1.79 7.05
CA HIS A 76 9.72 0.97 7.67
C HIS A 76 9.74 -0.47 7.18
N ARG A 77 8.98 -1.35 7.84
CA ARG A 77 8.70 -2.71 7.39
C ARG A 77 7.27 -3.10 7.70
N HIS A 78 6.75 -4.08 6.98
CA HIS A 78 5.42 -4.64 7.18
C HIS A 78 5.35 -6.06 6.65
N ASN A 79 4.37 -6.85 7.10
CA ASN A 79 4.22 -8.24 6.69
C ASN A 79 3.28 -8.46 5.49
N TYR A 80 2.68 -7.39 4.96
CA TYR A 80 2.03 -7.41 3.66
C TYR A 80 3.06 -7.22 2.54
N GLU A 81 2.78 -7.85 1.40
CA GLU A 81 3.57 -7.70 0.18
C GLU A 81 3.21 -6.40 -0.52
N THR A 82 4.20 -5.75 -1.12
CA THR A 82 3.99 -4.51 -1.88
C THR A 82 4.68 -4.60 -3.24
N ILE A 83 3.94 -4.30 -4.31
CA ILE A 83 4.47 -4.09 -5.66
C ILE A 83 4.31 -2.62 -6.00
N ILE A 84 5.39 -1.99 -6.42
CA ILE A 84 5.44 -0.58 -6.79
C ILE A 84 5.69 -0.47 -8.28
N TYR A 85 4.98 0.42 -8.95
CA TYR A 85 5.25 0.80 -10.34
C TYR A 85 5.60 2.28 -10.40
N ILE A 86 6.74 2.60 -11.00
CA ILE A 86 7.23 3.98 -11.12
C ILE A 86 6.58 4.64 -12.32
N ILE A 87 5.79 5.67 -12.07
CA ILE A 87 5.10 6.43 -13.13
C ILE A 87 6.05 7.45 -13.75
N SER A 88 6.79 8.19 -12.92
CA SER A 88 7.71 9.24 -13.38
C SER A 88 8.96 9.36 -12.51
N GLY A 89 10.03 9.87 -13.11
CA GLY A 89 11.29 10.19 -12.42
C GLY A 89 12.25 9.00 -12.29
N THR A 90 13.27 9.17 -11.45
CA THR A 90 14.35 8.20 -11.22
C THR A 90 14.74 8.20 -9.75
N GLY A 91 15.20 7.06 -9.27
CA GLY A 91 15.66 6.94 -7.90
C GLY A 91 16.08 5.54 -7.56
N PHE A 92 15.99 5.22 -6.28
CA PHE A 92 16.25 3.87 -5.80
C PHE A 92 15.42 3.53 -4.57
N SER A 93 15.35 2.24 -4.28
CA SER A 93 14.83 1.71 -3.02
C SER A 93 15.93 0.96 -2.29
N MET A 94 16.02 1.17 -0.98
CA MET A 94 16.81 0.30 -0.11
C MET A 94 15.86 -0.76 0.43
N VAL A 95 16.20 -2.04 0.27
CA VAL A 95 15.38 -3.18 0.71
C VAL A 95 16.28 -4.13 1.52
N GLY A 96 16.27 -3.95 2.84
CA GLY A 96 17.35 -4.42 3.72
C GLY A 96 18.68 -3.82 3.28
N GLU A 97 19.63 -4.69 2.94
CA GLU A 97 20.97 -4.28 2.47
C GLU A 97 21.04 -4.08 0.94
N THR A 98 19.97 -4.39 0.21
CA THR A 98 19.95 -4.34 -1.25
C THR A 98 19.51 -2.97 -1.73
N LEU A 99 20.31 -2.35 -2.61
CA LEU A 99 19.93 -1.15 -3.34
C LEU A 99 19.35 -1.54 -4.69
N VAL A 100 18.13 -1.08 -4.97
CA VAL A 100 17.40 -1.33 -6.22
C VAL A 100 17.17 0.01 -6.91
N ALA A 101 17.97 0.32 -7.92
CA ALA A 101 17.77 1.50 -8.74
C ALA A 101 16.60 1.29 -9.72
N TRP A 102 15.85 2.36 -9.99
CA TRP A 102 14.70 2.32 -10.90
C TRP A 102 14.51 3.66 -11.63
N THR A 103 13.83 3.59 -12.77
CA THR A 103 13.35 4.72 -13.56
C THR A 103 11.86 4.54 -13.90
N ALA A 104 11.27 5.55 -14.52
CA ALA A 104 9.89 5.50 -14.99
C ALA A 104 9.66 4.29 -15.90
N GLY A 105 8.59 3.54 -15.62
CA GLY A 105 8.26 2.29 -16.31
C GLY A 105 8.73 1.02 -15.59
N ASP A 106 9.61 1.13 -14.59
CA ASP A 106 10.06 -0.02 -13.81
C ASP A 106 9.06 -0.40 -12.71
N ALA A 107 9.11 -1.67 -12.31
CA ALA A 107 8.41 -2.18 -11.14
C ALA A 107 9.40 -2.69 -10.07
N VAL A 108 9.07 -2.47 -8.80
CA VAL A 108 9.85 -2.89 -7.64
C VAL A 108 8.98 -3.73 -6.72
N TYR A 109 9.51 -4.87 -6.26
CA TYR A 109 8.88 -5.70 -5.25
C TYR A 109 9.52 -5.45 -3.88
N ILE A 110 8.67 -5.29 -2.86
CA ILE A 110 9.08 -5.15 -1.46
C ILE A 110 8.68 -6.44 -0.73
N PRO A 111 9.66 -7.28 -0.33
CA PRO A 111 9.37 -8.51 0.39
C PRO A 111 8.84 -8.27 1.79
N VAL A 112 8.05 -9.22 2.28
CA VAL A 112 7.51 -9.18 3.64
C VAL A 112 8.61 -9.02 4.69
N TRP A 113 8.31 -8.20 5.70
CA TRP A 113 9.11 -7.94 6.90
C TRP A 113 10.54 -7.44 6.66
N ARG A 114 10.83 -6.90 5.48
CA ARG A 114 12.12 -6.24 5.17
C ARG A 114 12.02 -4.74 5.40
N TRP A 115 12.99 -4.19 6.12
CA TRP A 115 13.15 -2.74 6.21
C TRP A 115 13.36 -2.14 4.83
N HIS A 116 12.60 -1.11 4.48
CA HIS A 116 12.72 -0.47 3.19
C HIS A 116 12.38 1.02 3.24
N LYS A 117 12.96 1.75 2.27
CA LYS A 117 12.61 3.14 1.96
C LYS A 117 12.86 3.42 0.49
N HIS A 118 12.23 4.45 -0.04
CA HIS A 118 12.36 4.92 -1.42
C HIS A 118 13.00 6.30 -1.43
N VAL A 119 13.85 6.58 -2.42
CA VAL A 119 14.60 7.85 -2.52
C VAL A 119 14.52 8.36 -3.95
N ASN A 120 14.11 9.62 -4.09
CA ASN A 120 14.26 10.38 -5.32
C ASN A 120 15.68 10.94 -5.39
N THR A 121 16.38 10.70 -6.51
CA THR A 121 17.75 11.19 -6.74
C THR A 121 17.83 12.44 -7.61
N SER A 122 16.72 12.91 -8.16
CA SER A 122 16.68 14.15 -8.94
C SER A 122 16.77 15.38 -8.02
N GLU A 123 17.45 16.42 -8.49
CA GLU A 123 17.59 17.71 -7.81
C GLU A 123 16.45 18.68 -8.12
N ASP A 124 15.67 18.44 -9.18
CA ASP A 124 14.71 19.39 -9.73
C ASP A 124 13.35 18.78 -10.12
N ALA A 125 13.23 17.46 -10.21
CA ALA A 125 12.02 16.75 -10.61
C ALA A 125 11.47 15.84 -9.51
N GLU A 126 10.14 15.78 -9.42
CA GLU A 126 9.41 14.84 -8.57
C GLU A 126 9.40 13.42 -9.16
N VAL A 127 9.43 12.42 -8.27
CA VAL A 127 9.08 11.03 -8.60
C VAL A 127 7.64 10.78 -8.21
N THR A 128 6.89 10.08 -9.07
CA THR A 128 5.56 9.57 -8.74
C THR A 128 5.47 8.07 -8.97
N TYR A 129 4.69 7.38 -8.14
CA TYR A 129 4.54 5.94 -8.20
C TYR A 129 3.15 5.49 -7.70
N ILE A 130 2.77 4.27 -8.07
CA ILE A 130 1.67 3.54 -7.44
C ILE A 130 2.22 2.36 -6.66
N ALA A 131 1.67 2.11 -5.48
CA ALA A 131 1.97 0.92 -4.69
C ALA A 131 0.68 0.11 -4.49
N CYS A 132 0.75 -1.18 -4.81
CA CYS A 132 -0.34 -2.14 -4.58
C CYS A 132 0.07 -3.13 -3.51
N GLU A 133 -0.81 -3.37 -2.55
CA GLU A 133 -0.49 -4.17 -1.36
C GLU A 133 -1.62 -5.12 -1.00
N ASN A 134 -1.31 -6.27 -0.39
CA ASN A 134 -2.34 -7.16 0.16
C ASN A 134 -2.76 -6.80 1.59
N THR A 135 -2.50 -5.57 2.03
CA THR A 135 -2.80 -5.05 3.38
C THR A 135 -4.24 -5.32 3.84
N PRO A 136 -5.29 -5.08 3.02
CA PRO A 136 -6.67 -5.30 3.45
C PRO A 136 -6.96 -6.78 3.76
N LEU A 137 -6.33 -7.71 3.04
CA LEU A 137 -6.47 -9.14 3.29
C LEU A 137 -5.91 -9.51 4.67
N LEU A 138 -4.68 -9.06 4.96
CA LEU A 138 -4.04 -9.36 6.26
C LEU A 138 -4.74 -8.64 7.42
N GLN A 139 -5.30 -7.45 7.17
CA GLN A 139 -6.14 -6.76 8.16
C GLN A 139 -7.42 -7.55 8.45
N ALA A 140 -8.09 -8.09 7.43
CA ALA A 140 -9.28 -8.92 7.59
C ALA A 140 -8.99 -10.22 8.38
N LEU A 141 -7.78 -10.75 8.27
CA LEU A 141 -7.31 -11.89 9.04
C LEU A 141 -6.83 -11.53 10.46
N GLY A 142 -6.72 -10.24 10.79
CA GLY A 142 -6.24 -9.77 12.09
C GLY A 142 -4.73 -9.94 12.30
N VAL A 143 -3.95 -10.10 11.23
CA VAL A 143 -2.51 -10.41 11.29
C VAL A 143 -1.62 -9.33 10.64
N ALA A 144 -2.19 -8.24 10.13
CA ALA A 144 -1.41 -7.15 9.55
C ALA A 144 -0.51 -6.48 10.60
N LEU A 145 0.77 -6.34 10.29
CA LEU A 145 1.79 -5.75 11.16
C LEU A 145 2.62 -4.74 10.36
N ARG A 146 2.98 -3.64 11.03
CA ARG A 146 3.80 -2.57 10.48
C ARG A 146 4.68 -1.98 11.58
N GLU A 147 5.91 -1.66 11.24
CA GLU A 147 6.89 -1.02 12.12
C GLU A 147 7.59 0.12 11.39
N GLU A 148 7.71 1.27 12.05
CA GLU A 148 8.43 2.45 11.57
C GLU A 148 9.73 2.58 12.36
N ALA A 149 10.82 2.98 11.70
CA ALA A 149 12.05 3.34 12.39
C ALA A 149 11.82 4.66 13.16
N SER A 150 12.17 4.66 14.44
CA SER A 150 12.13 5.84 15.33
C SER A 150 12.99 6.99 14.81
#